data_AF-A0A673LHC1-F1
#
_entry.id   AF-A0A673LHC1-F1
#
_cell.length_a   1.000
_cell.length_b   1.000
_cell.length_c   1.000
_cell.angle_alpha   90.00
_cell.angle_beta   90.00
_cell.angle_gamma   90.00
#
_symmetry.space_group_name_H-M   'P 1'
#
loop_
_entity.id
_entity.type
_entity.pdbx_description
1 polymer ?
#
loop_
_entity_poly.entity_id
_entity_poly.type
_entity_poly.pdbx_seq_one_letter_code
_entity_poly.pdbx_strand_id
1 'polypeptide(L)'
;MGVYLFFLGIFDVKFRGEYNRNALIWMDSAECRTIGFLALLSSEVSVLLLTYLTLEKFLVIVFPFSHLRPGKLQTVLVLAFIWILGFVIAAVPLLNEDLFGNYYGRNGVCFPLHSDRLEKPTAKGYSTGIFLGSSLFSDLIFHKNINCF
;
A
#
# COMPACT_ATOMS: atom_id res chain seq x y z
N MET A 1 -1.73 -6.84 5.35
CA MET A 1 -2.10 -6.26 6.65
C MET A 1 -1.55 -7.01 7.85
N GLY A 2 -1.60 -8.35 7.90
CA GLY A 2 -1.19 -9.10 9.10
C GLY A 2 0.26 -8.89 9.53
N VAL A 3 1.22 -8.85 8.58
CA VAL A 3 2.65 -8.67 8.89
C VAL A 3 2.91 -7.31 9.56
N TYR A 4 2.33 -6.23 9.04
CA TYR A 4 2.43 -4.89 9.62
C TYR A 4 1.90 -4.84 11.06
N LEU A 5 0.70 -5.40 11.31
CA LEU A 5 0.10 -5.41 12.64
C LEU A 5 0.91 -6.24 13.64
N PHE A 6 1.53 -7.33 13.17
CA PHE A 6 2.42 -8.15 13.99
C PHE A 6 3.64 -7.36 14.46
N PHE A 7 4.32 -6.66 13.54
CA PHE A 7 5.45 -5.81 13.89
C PHE A 7 5.03 -4.67 14.82
N LEU A 8 3.92 -3.99 14.54
CA LEU A 8 3.39 -2.97 15.43
C LEU A 8 3.10 -3.51 16.83
N GLY A 9 2.52 -4.70 16.96
CA GLY A 9 2.22 -5.32 18.25
C GLY A 9 3.49 -5.64 19.05
N ILE A 10 4.56 -6.10 18.39
CA ILE A 10 5.86 -6.32 19.04
C ILE A 10 6.40 -5.02 19.63
N PHE A 11 6.34 -3.93 18.88
CA PHE A 11 6.81 -2.63 19.34
C PHE A 11 5.91 -2.04 20.43
N ASP A 12 4.59 -2.21 20.34
CA ASP A 12 3.64 -1.80 21.37
C ASP A 12 3.98 -2.44 22.73
N VAL A 13 4.28 -3.75 22.75
CA VAL A 13 4.72 -4.46 23.95
C VAL A 13 6.09 -3.99 24.43
N LYS A 14 7.02 -3.70 23.52
CA LYS A 14 8.38 -3.25 23.84
C LYS A 14 8.43 -1.86 24.49
N PHE A 15 7.52 -0.96 24.10
CA PHE A 15 7.45 0.41 24.64
C PHE A 15 6.44 0.55 25.79
N ARG A 16 5.80 -0.54 26.23
CA ARG A 16 4.82 -0.57 27.31
C ARG A 16 5.51 -0.32 28.67
N GLY A 17 5.59 0.95 29.07
CA GLY A 17 6.16 1.38 30.36
C GLY A 17 6.90 2.73 30.33
N GLU A 18 7.44 3.15 29.18
CA GLU A 18 8.16 4.43 29.00
C GLU A 18 7.59 5.30 27.84
N TYR A 19 6.33 5.05 27.47
CA TYR A 19 5.70 5.61 26.27
C TYR A 19 5.81 7.15 26.16
N ASN A 20 5.69 7.87 27.29
CA ASN A 20 5.72 9.34 27.28
C ASN A 20 7.10 9.93 26.94
N ARG A 21 8.20 9.22 27.23
CA ARG A 21 9.56 9.71 26.99
C ARG A 21 10.10 9.27 25.63
N ASN A 22 9.67 8.10 25.16
CA ASN A 22 10.19 7.48 23.95
C ASN A 22 9.28 7.65 22.73
N ALA A 23 8.03 8.14 22.88
CA ALA A 23 7.12 8.34 21.75
C ALA A 23 7.69 9.28 20.68
N LEU A 24 8.32 10.39 21.08
CA LEU A 24 8.93 11.33 20.12
C LEU A 24 10.13 10.73 19.40
N ILE A 25 10.96 9.96 20.11
CA ILE A 25 12.14 9.29 19.55
C ILE A 25 11.72 8.16 18.62
N TRP A 26 10.68 7.41 18.99
CA TRP A 26 10.07 6.37 18.17
C TRP A 26 9.51 6.94 16.87
N MET A 27 8.76 8.03 16.97
CA MET A 27 8.20 8.73 15.82
C MET A 27 9.29 9.23 14.87
N ASP A 28 10.44 9.70 15.37
CA ASP A 28 11.55 10.15 14.53
C ASP A 28 12.45 9.01 14.00
N SER A 29 12.27 7.79 14.52
CA SER A 29 13.14 6.66 14.21
C SER A 29 12.93 6.09 12.80
N ALA A 30 14.02 5.54 12.24
CA ALA A 30 13.96 4.80 10.97
C ALA A 30 13.05 3.56 11.04
N GLU A 31 12.89 2.95 12.22
CA GLU A 31 12.00 1.81 12.45
C GLU A 31 10.53 2.17 12.19
N CYS A 32 10.10 3.36 12.60
CA CYS A 32 8.76 3.85 12.32
C CYS A 32 8.55 4.06 10.82
N ARG A 33 9.57 4.54 10.11
CA ARG A 33 9.53 4.71 8.64
C ARG A 33 9.42 3.39 7.90
N THR A 34 10.16 2.35 8.31
CA THR A 34 10.06 1.02 7.69
C THR A 34 8.71 0.35 7.96
N ILE A 35 8.14 0.55 9.15
CA ILE A 35 6.80 0.07 9.50
C ILE A 35 5.74 0.77 8.64
N GLY A 36 5.84 2.09 8.46
CA GLY A 36 4.92 2.85 7.61
C GLY A 36 5.02 2.46 6.13
N PHE A 37 6.24 2.22 5.63
CA PHE A 37 6.49 1.66 4.31
C PHE A 37 5.81 0.30 4.13
N LEU A 38 6.00 -0.62 5.08
CA LEU A 38 5.39 -1.96 5.06
C LEU A 38 3.86 -1.89 5.11
N ALA A 39 3.31 -0.94 5.87
CA ALA A 39 1.88 -0.72 5.96
C ALA A 39 1.30 -0.32 4.58
N LEU A 40 1.91 0.69 3.95
CA LEU A 40 1.47 1.23 2.67
C LEU A 40 1.58 0.19 1.55
N LEU A 41 2.74 -0.47 1.44
CA LEU A 41 2.98 -1.54 0.47
C LEU A 41 1.97 -2.68 0.66
N SER A 42 1.67 -3.04 1.91
CA SER A 42 0.73 -4.11 2.18
C SER A 42 -0.73 -3.74 1.83
N SER A 43 -1.16 -2.48 2.02
CA SER A 43 -2.50 -2.04 1.61
C SER A 43 -2.67 -2.09 0.12
N GLU A 44 -1.70 -1.53 -0.61
CA GLU A 44 -1.80 -1.37 -2.04
C GLU A 44 -1.78 -2.72 -2.76
N VAL A 45 -0.82 -3.59 -2.40
CA VAL A 45 -0.73 -4.94 -2.98
C VAL A 45 -1.99 -5.76 -2.68
N SER A 46 -2.57 -5.61 -1.49
CA SER A 46 -3.79 -6.34 -1.12
C SER A 46 -5.00 -5.91 -1.96
N VAL A 47 -5.20 -4.61 -2.17
CA VAL A 47 -6.30 -4.09 -3.00
C VAL A 47 -6.16 -4.58 -4.44
N LEU A 48 -4.96 -4.45 -5.02
CA LEU A 48 -4.70 -4.89 -6.40
C LEU A 48 -4.87 -6.41 -6.59
N LEU A 49 -4.42 -7.20 -5.62
CA LEU A 49 -4.60 -8.66 -5.64
C LEU A 49 -6.08 -9.06 -5.54
N LEU A 50 -6.84 -8.42 -4.64
CA LEU A 50 -8.27 -8.68 -4.48
C LEU A 50 -9.06 -8.33 -5.74
N THR A 51 -8.74 -7.20 -6.39
CA THR A 51 -9.33 -6.83 -7.68
C THR A 51 -9.04 -7.90 -8.73
N TYR A 52 -7.79 -8.37 -8.85
CA TYR A 52 -7.41 -9.41 -9.80
C TYR A 52 -8.16 -10.72 -9.57
N LEU A 53 -8.22 -11.19 -8.31
CA LEU A 53 -8.94 -12.42 -7.96
C LEU A 53 -10.44 -12.29 -8.24
N THR A 54 -11.04 -11.14 -7.92
CA THR A 54 -12.46 -10.87 -8.17
C THR A 54 -12.75 -10.91 -9.67
N LEU A 55 -11.88 -10.33 -10.49
CA LEU A 55 -11.98 -10.32 -11.94
C LEU A 55 -11.88 -11.73 -12.52
N GLU A 56 -10.91 -12.54 -12.07
CA GLU A 56 -10.76 -13.93 -12.49
C GLU A 56 -12.05 -14.72 -12.21
N LYS A 57 -12.61 -14.59 -11.00
CA LYS A 57 -13.88 -15.22 -10.63
C LYS A 57 -15.05 -14.71 -11.47
N PHE A 58 -15.12 -13.41 -11.70
CA PHE A 58 -16.18 -12.79 -12.49
C PHE A 58 -16.17 -13.31 -13.94
N LEU A 59 -15.00 -13.37 -14.58
CA LEU A 59 -14.87 -13.89 -15.95
C LEU A 59 -15.25 -15.38 -16.05
N VAL A 60 -14.86 -16.20 -15.07
CA VAL A 60 -15.24 -17.62 -15.02
C VAL A 60 -16.76 -17.79 -14.89
N ILE A 61 -17.44 -16.91 -14.15
CA ILE A 61 -18.89 -16.95 -13.97
C ILE A 61 -19.63 -16.50 -15.24
N VAL A 62 -19.16 -15.43 -15.89
CA VAL A 62 -19.84 -14.85 -17.08
C VAL A 62 -19.55 -15.64 -18.35
N PHE A 63 -18.33 -16.18 -18.52
CA PHE A 63 -17.89 -16.88 -19.74
C PHE A 63 -17.43 -18.32 -19.44
N PRO A 64 -18.36 -19.26 -19.18
CA PRO A 64 -18.04 -20.63 -18.78
C PRO A 64 -17.35 -21.47 -19.88
N PHE A 65 -17.34 -21.02 -21.14
CA PHE A 65 -16.78 -21.75 -22.29
C PHE A 65 -15.43 -21.23 -22.78
N SER A 66 -14.92 -20.13 -22.23
CA SER A 66 -13.64 -19.59 -22.69
C SER A 66 -12.49 -20.35 -22.02
N HIS A 67 -11.74 -21.14 -22.80
CA HIS A 67 -10.54 -21.84 -22.35
C HIS A 67 -9.35 -20.87 -22.17
N LEU A 68 -9.63 -19.61 -21.80
CA LEU A 68 -8.65 -18.57 -21.54
C LEU A 68 -8.26 -18.63 -20.07
N ARG A 69 -7.52 -19.69 -19.70
CA ARG A 69 -6.69 -19.61 -18.50
C ARG A 69 -5.63 -18.55 -18.78
N PRO A 70 -5.57 -17.42 -18.04
CA PRO A 70 -4.40 -16.56 -18.12
C PRO A 70 -3.19 -17.46 -17.86
N GLY A 71 -2.23 -17.46 -18.80
CA GLY A 71 -1.07 -18.33 -18.68
C GLY A 71 -0.41 -18.09 -17.33
N LYS A 72 0.03 -19.14 -16.62
CA LYS A 72 0.68 -18.98 -15.30
C LYS A 72 1.78 -17.91 -15.32
N LEU A 73 2.46 -17.77 -16.47
CA LEU A 73 3.45 -16.73 -16.73
C LEU A 73 2.85 -15.31 -16.70
N GLN A 74 1.70 -15.07 -17.32
CA GLN A 74 1.03 -13.77 -17.31
C GLN A 74 0.58 -13.39 -15.89
N THR A 75 0.01 -14.32 -15.13
CA THR A 75 -0.36 -14.08 -13.73
C THR A 75 0.86 -13.70 -12.89
N VAL A 76 1.99 -14.41 -13.07
CA VAL A 76 3.24 -14.10 -12.37
C VAL A 76 3.80 -12.74 -12.78
N LEU A 77 3.76 -12.38 -14.07
CA LEU A 77 4.21 -11.07 -14.55
C LEU A 77 3.36 -9.93 -14.00
N VAL A 78 2.03 -10.08 -13.97
CA VAL A 78 1.10 -9.11 -13.38
C VAL A 78 1.37 -8.96 -11.88
N LEU A 79 1.56 -10.07 -11.17
CA LEU A 79 1.87 -10.05 -9.75
C LEU A 79 3.21 -9.37 -9.45
N ALA A 80 4.24 -9.64 -10.27
CA ALA A 80 5.53 -8.99 -10.17
C ALA A 80 5.43 -7.48 -10.44
N PHE A 81 4.65 -7.08 -11.44
CA PHE A 81 4.41 -5.67 -11.74
C PHE A 81 3.70 -4.94 -10.60
N ILE A 82 2.66 -5.55 -10.01
CA ILE A 82 1.96 -5.03 -8.82
C ILE A 82 2.94 -4.83 -7.66
N TRP A 83 3.82 -5.80 -7.43
CA TRP A 83 4.86 -5.71 -6.40
C TRP A 83 5.86 -4.58 -6.65
N ILE A 84 6.36 -4.45 -7.88
CA ILE A 84 7.30 -3.39 -8.26
C ILE A 84 6.64 -2.02 -8.11
N LEU A 85 5.40 -1.87 -8.60
CA LEU A 85 4.66 -0.61 -8.51
C LEU A 85 4.44 -0.20 -7.05
N GLY A 86 3.99 -1.13 -6.20
CA GLY A 86 3.84 -0.87 -4.76
C GLY A 86 5.15 -0.55 -4.06
N PHE A 87 6.27 -1.16 -4.48
CA PHE A 87 7.60 -0.84 -3.95
C PHE A 87 8.05 0.56 -4.37
N VAL A 88 7.85 0.93 -5.64
CA VAL A 88 8.18 2.27 -6.15
C VAL A 88 7.36 3.34 -5.42
N ILE A 89 6.05 3.13 -5.30
CA ILE A 89 5.17 4.07 -4.60
C ILE A 89 5.56 4.18 -3.13
N ALA A 90 5.83 3.08 -2.44
CA ALA A 90 6.25 3.16 -1.05
C ALA A 90 7.68 3.75 -0.87
N ALA A 91 8.57 3.61 -1.87
CA ALA A 91 9.94 4.14 -1.80
C ALA A 91 10.03 5.66 -2.10
N VAL A 92 9.11 6.23 -2.88
CA VAL A 92 9.08 7.67 -3.22
C VAL A 92 9.17 8.61 -2.00
N PRO A 93 8.35 8.45 -0.94
CA PRO A 93 8.44 9.27 0.27
C PRO A 93 9.67 8.95 1.14
N LEU A 94 10.34 7.81 0.91
CA LEU A 94 11.60 7.46 1.58
C LEU A 94 12.82 8.14 0.94
N LEU A 95 12.81 8.34 -0.38
CA LEU A 95 13.91 8.95 -1.13
C LEU A 95 13.95 10.48 -1.05
N ASN A 96 12.85 11.11 -0.61
CA ASN A 96 12.71 12.57 -0.55
C ASN A 96 12.63 13.06 0.90
N GLU A 97 13.60 12.68 1.74
CA GLU A 97 13.68 13.14 3.14
C GLU A 97 13.66 14.67 3.23
N ASP A 98 14.28 15.37 2.28
CA ASP A 98 14.32 16.83 2.20
C ASP A 98 12.97 17.49 1.87
N LEU A 99 12.08 16.78 1.17
CA LEU A 99 10.79 17.33 0.69
C LEU A 99 9.62 16.94 1.61
N PHE A 100 9.68 15.74 2.19
CA PHE A 100 8.59 15.12 2.97
C PHE A 100 8.87 15.03 4.49
N GLY A 101 10.10 15.26 4.95
CA GLY A 101 10.45 15.19 6.37
C GLY A 101 9.99 13.87 7.02
N ASN A 102 9.51 13.92 8.26
CA ASN A 102 9.03 12.73 8.98
C ASN A 102 7.59 12.32 8.61
N TYR A 103 7.34 12.06 7.32
CA TYR A 103 6.01 11.75 6.79
C TYR A 103 5.39 10.47 7.39
N TYR A 104 6.20 9.42 7.55
CA TYR A 104 5.75 8.15 8.15
C TYR A 104 5.70 8.16 9.67
N GLY A 105 6.38 9.12 10.32
CA GLY A 105 6.54 9.17 11.76
C GLY A 105 5.67 10.19 12.48
N ARG A 106 4.70 10.82 11.81
CA ARG A 106 3.83 11.82 12.45
C ARG A 106 2.82 11.25 13.44
N ASN A 107 2.53 9.96 13.37
CA ASN A 107 1.56 9.28 14.21
C ASN A 107 2.23 8.16 14.98
N GLY A 108 1.77 7.88 16.21
CA GLY A 108 2.32 6.79 17.04
C GLY A 108 2.22 5.39 16.41
N VAL A 109 1.37 5.21 15.39
CA VAL A 109 1.17 3.96 14.63
C VAL A 109 1.95 3.93 13.31
N CYS A 110 2.74 4.97 13.04
CA CYS A 110 3.57 5.13 11.84
C CYS A 110 2.80 4.98 10.52
N PHE A 111 1.49 5.21 10.55
CA PHE A 111 0.61 4.99 9.42
C PHE A 111 0.32 6.33 8.73
N PRO A 112 0.48 6.44 7.40
CA PRO A 112 0.13 7.64 6.65
C PRO A 112 -1.41 7.69 6.47
N LEU A 113 -2.15 7.77 7.58
CA LEU A 113 -3.59 8.04 7.53
C LEU A 113 -3.76 9.47 7.03
N HIS A 114 -4.84 9.74 6.28
CA HIS A 114 -5.22 11.08 5.81
C HIS A 114 -5.20 12.07 6.99
N SER A 115 -4.07 12.73 7.20
CA SER A 115 -3.81 13.44 8.44
C SER A 115 -4.45 14.82 8.32
N ASP A 116 -5.47 15.02 9.15
CA ASP A 116 -6.26 16.23 9.21
C ASP A 116 -5.38 17.45 9.54
N ARG A 117 -5.57 18.51 8.74
CA ARG A 117 -5.36 19.95 9.02
C ARG A 117 -3.97 20.59 9.15
N LEU A 118 -2.84 19.88 9.20
CA LEU A 118 -1.54 20.59 9.36
C LEU A 118 -0.41 20.07 8.46
N GLU A 119 -0.59 20.03 7.14
CA GLU A 119 0.51 19.66 6.24
C GLU A 119 0.42 20.28 4.84
N LYS A 120 1.60 20.56 4.29
CA LYS A 120 1.84 21.13 2.95
C LYS A 120 0.93 20.50 1.89
N PRO A 121 0.42 21.28 0.91
CA PRO A 121 -0.49 20.79 -0.12
C PRO A 121 0.05 19.56 -0.90
N THR A 122 1.38 19.44 -0.99
CA THR A 122 2.08 18.34 -1.68
C THR A 122 1.85 16.96 -1.07
N ALA A 123 1.83 16.84 0.27
CA ALA A 123 1.69 15.55 0.94
C ALA A 123 0.26 15.00 0.88
N LYS A 124 -0.72 15.91 0.95
CA LYS A 124 -2.13 15.59 0.73
C LYS A 124 -2.38 15.17 -0.72
N GLY A 125 -1.78 15.88 -1.69
CA GLY A 125 -1.85 15.54 -3.11
C GLY A 125 -1.28 14.15 -3.40
N TYR A 126 -0.16 13.79 -2.75
CA TYR A 126 0.48 12.49 -2.91
C TYR A 126 -0.38 11.33 -2.40
N SER A 127 -0.87 11.40 -1.16
CA SER A 127 -1.74 10.35 -0.60
C SER A 127 -3.05 10.19 -1.39
N THR A 128 -3.66 11.32 -1.78
CA THR A 128 -4.88 11.33 -2.59
C THR A 128 -4.60 10.76 -3.99
N GLY A 129 -3.44 11.09 -4.57
CA GLY A 129 -2.99 10.59 -5.86
C GLY A 129 -2.73 9.08 -5.86
N ILE A 130 -2.12 8.52 -4.81
CA ILE A 130 -1.95 7.07 -4.68
C ILE A 130 -3.31 6.39 -4.60
N PHE A 131 -4.22 6.86 -3.74
CA PHE A 131 -5.51 6.21 -3.54
C PHE A 131 -6.40 6.26 -4.78
N LEU A 132 -6.47 7.41 -5.45
CA LEU A 132 -7.20 7.56 -6.71
C LEU A 132 -6.51 6.80 -7.84
N GLY A 133 -5.18 6.85 -7.92
CA GLY A 133 -4.39 6.17 -8.94
C GLY A 133 -4.53 4.65 -8.88
N SER A 134 -4.43 4.05 -7.68
CA SER A 134 -4.60 2.61 -7.49
C SER A 134 -6.03 2.14 -7.79
N SER A 135 -7.02 2.99 -7.49
CA SER A 135 -8.43 2.72 -7.79
C SER A 135 -8.69 2.77 -9.31
N LEU A 136 -8.23 3.84 -9.98
CA LEU A 136 -8.32 3.97 -11.45
C LEU A 136 -7.58 2.85 -12.19
N PHE A 137 -6.42 2.43 -11.67
CA PHE A 137 -5.67 1.32 -12.25
C PHE A 137 -6.42 -0.01 -12.12
N SER A 138 -7.07 -0.24 -10.97
CA SER A 138 -7.94 -1.41 -10.74
C SER A 138 -9.11 -1.43 -11.72
N ASP A 139 -9.81 -0.30 -11.88
CA ASP A 139 -10.92 -0.16 -12.83
C ASP A 139 -10.46 -0.31 -14.29
N LEU A 140 -9.28 0.20 -14.64
CA LEU A 140 -8.70 0.05 -15.96
C LEU A 140 -8.37 -1.41 -16.29
N ILE A 141 -7.79 -2.15 -15.33
CA ILE A 141 -7.52 -3.59 -15.48
C ILE A 141 -8.83 -4.35 -15.69
N PHE A 142 -9.87 -3.98 -14.94
CA PHE A 142 -11.21 -4.56 -15.07
C PHE A 142 -11.81 -4.31 -16.46
N HIS A 143 -11.84 -3.05 -16.91
CA HIS A 143 -12.39 -2.68 -18.20
C HIS A 143 -11.58 -3.26 -19.39
N LYS A 144 -10.24 -3.29 -19.30
CA LYS A 144 -9.40 -3.83 -20.36
C LYS A 144 -9.52 -5.35 -20.49
N ASN A 145 -9.67 -6.09 -19.40
CA ASN A 145 -9.95 -7.52 -19.47
C ASN A 145 -11.33 -7.81 -20.05
N ILE A 146 -12.34 -7.00 -19.73
CA ILE A 146 -13.68 -7.16 -20.30
C ILE A 146 -13.71 -6.88 -21.80
N ASN A 147 -13.07 -5.81 -22.29
CA ASN A 147 -13.05 -5.48 -23.72
C ASN A 147 -12.12 -6.35 -24.57
N CYS A 148 -11.26 -7.15 -23.94
CA CYS A 148 -10.36 -8.06 -24.64
C CYS A 148 -10.99 -9.44 -24.90
N PHE A 149 -12.21 -9.68 -24.39
CA PHE A 149 -13.01 -10.90 -24.54
C PHE A 149 -14.34 -10.59 -25.23
#